data_AF-A0A7S3NZK7-F1
#
_entry.id   AF-A0A7S3NZK7-F1
#
_cell.length_a   1.000
_cell.length_b   1.000
_cell.length_c   1.000
_cell.angle_alpha   90.00
_cell.angle_beta   90.00
_cell.angle_gamma   90.00
#
_symmetry.space_group_name_H-M   'P 1'
#
loop_
_entity.id
_entity.type
_entity.pdbx_description
1 polymer ?
#
loop_
_entity_poly.entity_id
_entity_poly.type
_entity_poly.pdbx_seq_one_letter_code
_entity_poly.pdbx_strand_id
1 'polypeptide(L)'
;MHQLEWLENLLRQMEIDGEIAIFIGHMSPGTSDCISEVSSRLRAIFDRFQHIIRLNLFGHTHREEYEVIRSVKNKKPIGVNYLTPSMTTLTDHNPSFRVITLDAETKLPLKMKTYTFDIVEANKNDAHAFFKEDHEMTKEYEMKDLSPQSFLDLSKRFMDEEDLTLIYSRNMFAGGPGSLVGKGCNAHCRRLFSCRTSNSVFSDSRKCMHWRDMTDVWVLESYLFDFMNGRWVSNN
;
A
#
# COMPACT_ATOMS: atom_id res chain seq x y z
N MET A 1 18.59 14.01 -5.10
CA MET A 1 17.48 14.57 -5.94
C MET A 1 17.56 14.15 -7.41
N HIS A 2 18.70 13.70 -7.93
CA HIS A 2 18.86 13.27 -9.33
C HIS A 2 17.97 12.11 -9.80
N GLN A 3 17.55 11.21 -8.90
CA GLN A 3 16.69 10.08 -9.29
C GLN A 3 15.27 10.52 -9.71
N LEU A 4 14.68 11.52 -9.02
CA LEU A 4 13.35 12.02 -9.38
C LEU A 4 13.38 12.84 -10.68
N GLU A 5 14.46 13.61 -10.89
CA GLU A 5 14.69 14.34 -12.13
C GLU A 5 14.87 13.37 -13.31
N TRP A 6 15.68 12.33 -13.14
CA TRP A 6 15.83 11.26 -14.14
C TRP A 6 14.49 10.57 -14.45
N LEU A 7 13.72 10.24 -13.42
CA LEU A 7 12.41 9.60 -13.58
C LEU A 7 11.44 10.50 -14.35
N GLU A 8 11.39 11.78 -14.02
CA GLU A 8 10.56 12.74 -14.75
C GLU A 8 10.96 12.83 -16.22
N ASN A 9 12.26 12.95 -16.51
CA ASN A 9 12.76 13.02 -17.88
C ASN A 9 12.46 11.73 -18.67
N LEU A 10 12.62 10.56 -18.04
CA LEU A 10 12.26 9.28 -18.64
C LEU A 10 10.77 9.22 -18.98
N LEU A 11 9.88 9.57 -18.04
CA LEU A 11 8.43 9.55 -18.26
C LEU A 11 7.98 10.55 -19.32
N ARG A 12 8.64 11.71 -19.42
CA ARG A 12 8.43 12.67 -20.52
C ARG A 12 8.78 12.07 -21.87
N GLN A 13 9.91 11.36 -21.95
CA GLN A 13 10.33 10.71 -23.19
C GLN A 13 9.35 9.60 -23.57
N MET A 14 8.96 8.74 -22.62
CA MET A 14 7.94 7.71 -22.83
C MET A 14 6.61 8.28 -23.31
N GLU A 15 6.18 9.44 -22.77
CA GLU A 15 4.97 10.14 -23.23
C GLU A 15 5.07 10.57 -24.70
N ILE A 16 6.23 11.10 -25.13
CA ILE A 16 6.49 11.49 -26.52
C ILE A 16 6.46 10.26 -27.45
N ASP A 17 7.04 9.16 -27.01
CA ASP A 17 7.17 7.93 -27.79
C ASP A 17 5.89 7.07 -27.78
N GLY A 18 4.86 7.47 -27.04
CA GLY A 18 3.59 6.74 -26.93
C GLY A 18 3.69 5.46 -26.09
N GLU A 19 4.68 5.39 -25.20
CA GLU A 19 4.92 4.25 -24.32
C GLU A 19 4.11 4.33 -23.01
N ILE A 20 4.07 3.22 -22.29
CA ILE A 20 3.42 3.09 -20.98
C ILE A 20 4.41 2.56 -19.94
N ALA A 21 4.19 2.91 -18.68
CA ALA A 21 5.11 2.58 -17.60
C ALA A 21 4.46 1.66 -16.55
N ILE A 22 5.25 0.68 -16.09
CA ILE A 22 5.03 -0.03 -14.83
C ILE A 22 6.13 0.42 -13.88
N PHE A 23 5.73 1.06 -12.78
CA PHE A 23 6.65 1.53 -11.76
C PHE A 23 6.86 0.44 -10.71
N ILE A 24 8.12 0.14 -10.39
CA ILE A 24 8.48 -0.84 -9.35
C ILE A 24 9.48 -0.19 -8.42
N GLY A 25 9.18 -0.21 -7.12
CA GLY A 25 10.07 0.26 -6.06
C GLY A 25 10.10 -0.73 -4.89
N HIS A 26 11.04 -0.56 -3.96
CA HIS A 26 11.06 -1.37 -2.74
C HIS A 26 10.19 -0.73 -1.65
N MET A 27 10.58 0.46 -1.16
CA MET A 27 9.83 1.23 -0.15
C MET A 27 8.76 2.07 -0.83
N SER A 28 7.51 1.97 -0.35
CA SER A 28 6.42 2.80 -0.88
C SER A 28 6.44 4.22 -0.30
N PRO A 29 5.89 5.22 -1.01
CA PRO A 29 5.92 6.61 -0.57
C PRO A 29 4.98 6.91 0.61
N GLY A 30 3.98 6.06 0.88
CA GLY A 30 3.06 6.21 2.01
C GLY A 30 3.57 5.60 3.32
N THR A 31 4.69 4.87 3.30
CA THR A 31 5.33 4.33 4.53
C THR A 31 6.03 5.42 5.33
N SER A 32 6.17 5.18 6.64
CA SER A 32 6.92 6.06 7.56
C SER A 32 8.42 6.13 7.25
N ASP A 33 8.94 5.13 6.53
CA ASP A 33 10.36 5.02 6.20
C ASP A 33 10.75 5.88 4.99
N CYS A 34 9.76 6.49 4.31
CA CYS A 34 9.98 7.42 3.22
C CYS A 34 9.85 8.88 3.68
N ILE A 35 10.82 9.71 3.29
CA ILE A 35 10.81 11.15 3.57
C ILE A 35 9.61 11.79 2.85
N SER A 36 8.73 12.45 3.60
CA SER A 36 7.44 12.97 3.10
C SER A 36 7.58 13.96 1.94
N GLU A 37 8.67 14.73 1.89
CA GLU A 37 8.99 15.65 0.80
C GLU A 37 9.27 14.90 -0.50
N VAL A 38 9.98 13.77 -0.42
CA VAL A 38 10.26 12.89 -1.57
C VAL A 38 8.95 12.25 -2.03
N SER A 39 8.15 11.71 -1.10
CA SER A 39 6.84 11.13 -1.41
C SER A 39 5.90 12.12 -2.07
N SER A 40 5.90 13.37 -1.60
CA SER A 40 5.06 14.44 -2.17
C SER A 40 5.46 14.79 -3.61
N ARG A 41 6.76 14.83 -3.91
CA ARG A 41 7.26 15.04 -5.28
C ARG A 41 6.96 13.86 -6.19
N LEU A 42 7.14 12.64 -5.70
CA LEU A 42 6.81 11.43 -6.45
C LEU A 42 5.30 11.35 -6.75
N ARG A 43 4.44 11.72 -5.80
CA ARG A 43 2.99 11.86 -6.06
C ARG A 43 2.68 12.88 -7.15
N ALA A 44 3.39 14.01 -7.20
CA ALA A 44 3.19 15.01 -8.25
C ALA A 44 3.60 14.47 -9.64
N ILE A 45 4.70 13.70 -9.70
CA ILE A 45 5.12 12.97 -10.91
C ILE A 45 4.03 11.98 -11.33
N PHE A 46 3.53 11.16 -10.40
CA PHE A 46 2.45 10.22 -10.69
C PHE A 46 1.16 10.92 -11.16
N ASP A 47 0.81 12.08 -10.61
CA ASP A 47 -0.32 12.89 -11.08
C ASP A 47 -0.13 13.41 -12.51
N ARG A 48 1.08 13.91 -12.84
CA ARG A 48 1.39 14.40 -14.20
C ARG A 48 1.34 13.29 -15.25
N PHE A 49 1.80 12.09 -14.90
CA PHE A 49 1.95 10.95 -15.82
C PHE A 49 0.94 9.84 -15.58
N GLN A 50 -0.20 10.12 -14.90
CA GLN A 50 -1.24 9.13 -14.58
C GLN A 50 -1.84 8.44 -15.83
N HIS A 51 -1.72 9.07 -17.00
CA HIS A 51 -2.21 8.56 -18.27
C HIS A 51 -1.17 7.73 -19.04
N ILE A 52 0.05 7.53 -18.52
CA ILE A 52 1.05 6.57 -19.03
C ILE A 52 1.49 5.54 -17.97
N ILE A 53 1.50 5.90 -16.68
CA ILE A 53 1.79 4.98 -15.59
C ILE A 53 0.55 4.09 -15.38
N ARG A 54 0.69 2.78 -15.61
CA ARG A 54 -0.40 1.80 -15.57
C ARG A 54 -0.45 1.00 -14.27
N LEU A 55 0.67 0.89 -13.57
CA LEU A 55 0.80 0.06 -12.38
C LEU A 55 1.97 0.54 -11.51
N ASN A 56 1.78 0.58 -10.19
CA ASN A 56 2.84 0.85 -9.22
C ASN A 56 2.95 -0.31 -8.22
N LEU A 57 4.11 -0.95 -8.14
CA LEU A 57 4.37 -2.10 -7.27
C LEU A 57 5.46 -1.78 -6.25
N PHE A 58 5.21 -2.17 -5.01
CA PHE A 58 6.10 -1.99 -3.88
C PHE A 58 6.13 -3.24 -2.98
N GLY A 59 7.04 -3.23 -2.01
CA GLY A 59 7.14 -4.25 -0.97
C GLY A 59 7.55 -3.60 0.35
N HIS A 60 8.70 -4.02 0.89
CA HIS A 60 9.33 -3.51 2.12
C HIS A 60 8.59 -3.81 3.42
N THR A 61 7.29 -3.54 3.50
CA THR A 61 6.50 -3.73 4.74
C THR A 61 6.22 -5.19 5.06
N HIS A 62 6.53 -6.09 4.11
CA HIS A 62 6.26 -7.52 4.14
C HIS A 62 4.78 -7.91 4.17
N ARG A 63 3.88 -6.92 4.15
CA ARG A 63 2.43 -7.07 4.27
C ARG A 63 1.75 -6.80 2.96
N GLU A 64 0.58 -7.38 2.81
CA GLU A 64 -0.32 -7.04 1.72
C GLU A 64 -1.03 -5.71 2.01
N GLU A 65 -0.60 -4.62 1.38
CA GLU A 65 -1.18 -3.30 1.62
C GLU A 65 -1.45 -2.57 0.29
N TYR A 66 -2.17 -1.45 0.38
CA TYR A 66 -2.29 -0.53 -0.74
C TYR A 66 -2.38 0.92 -0.27
N GLU A 67 -2.00 1.84 -1.15
CA GLU A 67 -2.10 3.27 -0.92
C GLU A 67 -2.74 3.94 -2.13
N VAL A 68 -3.84 4.66 -1.92
CA VAL A 68 -4.48 5.43 -2.99
C VAL A 68 -3.67 6.69 -3.27
N ILE A 69 -3.23 6.83 -4.52
CA ILE A 69 -2.62 8.04 -5.03
C ILE A 69 -3.76 9.00 -5.40
N ARG A 70 -3.73 10.21 -4.84
CA ARG A 70 -4.73 11.25 -5.10
C ARG A 70 -4.09 12.42 -5.84
N SER A 71 -4.82 12.98 -6.81
CA SER A 71 -4.36 14.17 -7.54
C SER A 71 -4.03 15.30 -6.57
N VAL A 72 -2.93 15.99 -6.83
CA VAL A 72 -2.44 17.10 -6.02
C VAL A 72 -3.49 18.21 -5.96
N LYS A 73 -4.15 18.49 -7.11
CA LYS A 73 -5.07 19.62 -7.29
C LYS A 73 -6.47 19.36 -6.73
N ASN A 74 -7.15 18.31 -7.18
CA ASN A 74 -8.58 18.09 -6.90
C ASN A 74 -8.85 16.89 -5.97
N LYS A 75 -7.79 16.19 -5.53
CA LYS A 75 -7.86 15.05 -4.61
C LYS A 75 -8.67 13.85 -5.12
N LYS A 76 -8.98 13.78 -6.43
CA LYS A 76 -9.55 12.57 -7.06
C LYS A 76 -8.52 11.43 -7.00
N PRO A 77 -8.96 10.17 -6.85
CA PRO A 77 -8.05 9.03 -6.93
C PRO A 77 -7.58 8.86 -8.38
N ILE A 78 -6.26 8.75 -8.57
CA ILE A 78 -5.61 8.71 -9.89
C ILE A 78 -4.78 7.44 -10.11
N GLY A 79 -4.47 6.71 -9.04
CA GLY A 79 -3.65 5.52 -9.09
C GLY A 79 -3.61 4.82 -7.73
N VAL A 80 -2.95 3.67 -7.68
CA VAL A 80 -2.76 2.88 -6.47
C VAL A 80 -1.31 2.40 -6.42
N ASN A 81 -0.69 2.52 -5.26
CA ASN A 81 0.54 1.81 -4.92
C ASN A 81 0.15 0.46 -4.31
N TYR A 82 0.51 -0.64 -4.96
CA TYR A 82 0.27 -1.98 -4.42
C TYR A 82 1.51 -2.45 -3.68
N LEU A 83 1.37 -2.67 -2.37
CA LEU A 83 2.42 -3.28 -1.57
C LEU A 83 2.14 -4.79 -1.52
N THR A 84 3.08 -5.55 -2.06
CA THR A 84 2.98 -7.01 -2.12
C THR A 84 3.54 -7.64 -0.86
N PRO A 85 2.95 -8.75 -0.39
CA PRO A 85 3.44 -9.42 0.81
C PRO A 85 4.78 -10.11 0.53
N SER A 86 5.42 -10.65 1.57
CA SER A 86 6.73 -11.28 1.43
C SER A 86 6.74 -12.79 1.65
N MET A 87 7.79 -13.42 1.12
CA MET A 87 8.09 -14.84 1.30
C MET A 87 8.70 -15.18 2.66
N THR A 88 9.30 -14.19 3.34
CA THR A 88 9.80 -14.40 4.71
C THR A 88 8.62 -14.46 5.68
N THR A 89 8.86 -14.79 6.94
CA THR A 89 7.83 -14.78 8.00
C THR A 89 8.00 -13.61 8.97
N LEU A 90 8.97 -12.72 8.71
CA LEU A 90 9.35 -11.64 9.62
C LEU A 90 8.46 -10.40 9.45
N THR A 91 7.60 -10.02 10.39
CA THR A 91 7.21 -10.73 11.61
C THR A 91 5.74 -11.11 11.54
N ASP A 92 5.42 -12.27 12.12
CA ASP A 92 4.05 -12.68 12.44
C ASP A 92 3.10 -12.80 11.24
N HIS A 93 3.64 -13.16 10.07
CA HIS A 93 2.85 -13.49 8.89
C HIS A 93 3.34 -14.78 8.23
N ASN A 94 2.45 -15.43 7.48
CA ASN A 94 2.83 -16.56 6.64
C ASN A 94 3.59 -16.07 5.39
N PRO A 95 4.45 -16.91 4.78
CA PRO A 95 4.97 -16.67 3.45
C PRO A 95 3.83 -16.51 2.46
N SER A 96 3.90 -15.48 1.62
CA SER A 96 2.90 -15.24 0.61
C SER A 96 3.44 -14.48 -0.59
N PHE A 97 2.77 -14.65 -1.72
CA PHE A 97 3.06 -13.91 -2.94
C PHE A 97 1.77 -13.53 -3.65
N ARG A 98 1.87 -12.55 -4.55
CA ARG A 98 0.73 -12.04 -5.31
C ARG A 98 0.94 -12.25 -6.81
N VAL A 99 -0.11 -12.71 -7.48
CA VAL A 99 -0.18 -12.82 -8.94
C VAL A 99 -1.15 -11.75 -9.44
N ILE A 100 -0.64 -10.85 -10.29
CA ILE A 100 -1.41 -9.78 -10.90
C ILE A 100 -1.57 -10.10 -12.38
N THR A 101 -2.82 -10.26 -12.82
CA THR A 101 -3.16 -10.41 -14.24
C THR A 101 -3.41 -9.03 -14.82
N LEU A 102 -2.70 -8.70 -15.90
CA LEU A 102 -2.82 -7.42 -16.59
C LEU A 102 -3.58 -7.59 -17.90
N ASP A 103 -4.31 -6.55 -18.28
CA ASP A 103 -4.86 -6.42 -19.62
C ASP A 103 -3.74 -6.33 -20.67
N ALA A 104 -3.88 -7.07 -21.76
CA ALA A 104 -2.80 -7.22 -22.74
C ALA A 104 -2.50 -5.92 -23.50
N GLU A 105 -3.48 -5.01 -23.64
CA GLU A 105 -3.30 -3.75 -24.36
C GLU A 105 -2.96 -2.63 -23.40
N THR A 106 -3.84 -2.35 -22.44
CA THR A 106 -3.74 -1.22 -21.52
C THR A 106 -2.73 -1.45 -20.40
N LYS A 107 -2.35 -2.70 -20.12
CA LYS A 107 -1.54 -3.12 -18.96
C LYS A 107 -2.14 -2.74 -17.60
N LEU A 108 -3.43 -2.41 -17.55
CA LEU A 108 -4.13 -2.18 -16.30
C LEU A 108 -4.43 -3.52 -15.60
N PRO A 109 -4.44 -3.56 -14.26
CA PRO A 109 -4.81 -4.76 -13.52
C PRO A 109 -6.24 -5.21 -13.79
N LEU A 110 -6.40 -6.48 -14.18
CA LEU A 110 -7.69 -7.16 -14.33
C LEU A 110 -8.03 -8.01 -13.11
N LYS A 111 -7.03 -8.62 -12.49
CA LYS A 111 -7.21 -9.52 -11.35
C LYS A 111 -5.96 -9.55 -10.47
N MET A 112 -6.17 -9.62 -9.15
CA MET A 112 -5.12 -9.80 -8.16
C MET A 112 -5.47 -10.97 -7.26
N LYS A 113 -4.62 -12.00 -7.24
CA LYS A 113 -4.74 -13.16 -6.36
C LYS A 113 -3.55 -13.22 -5.42
N THR A 114 -3.80 -13.44 -4.15
CA THR A 114 -2.76 -13.71 -3.16
C THR A 114 -2.74 -15.19 -2.86
N TYR A 115 -1.53 -15.75 -2.74
CA TYR A 115 -1.29 -17.14 -2.36
C TYR A 115 -0.51 -17.15 -1.06
N THR A 116 -0.91 -18.00 -0.13
CA THR A 116 -0.31 -18.10 1.20
C THR A 116 0.14 -19.53 1.47
N PHE A 117 1.14 -19.68 2.33
CA PHE A 117 1.67 -20.96 2.77
C PHE A 117 1.48 -21.07 4.29
N ASP A 118 0.64 -21.99 4.74
CA ASP A 118 0.41 -22.21 6.16
C ASP A 118 1.61 -22.91 6.80
N ILE A 119 2.45 -22.14 7.50
CA ILE A 119 3.65 -22.68 8.16
C ILE A 119 3.29 -23.58 9.35
N VAL A 120 2.13 -23.38 9.99
CA VAL A 120 1.69 -24.20 11.11
C VAL A 120 1.24 -25.57 10.61
N GLU A 121 0.55 -25.62 9.46
CA GLU A 121 0.23 -26.87 8.76
C GLU A 121 1.52 -27.57 8.29
N ALA A 122 2.41 -26.84 7.63
CA ALA A 122 3.65 -27.38 7.06
C ALA A 122 4.60 -27.99 8.09
N ASN A 123 4.63 -27.43 9.30
CA ASN A 123 5.50 -27.90 10.37
C ASN A 123 4.93 -29.11 11.14
N LYS A 124 3.75 -29.63 10.79
CA LYS A 124 3.19 -30.86 11.38
C LYS A 124 3.71 -32.08 10.62
N ASN A 125 4.31 -33.05 11.32
CA ASN A 125 4.54 -34.45 10.90
C ASN A 125 4.82 -34.66 9.39
N ASP A 126 5.96 -34.16 8.87
CA ASP A 126 6.36 -34.32 7.46
C ASP A 126 5.26 -33.95 6.43
N ALA A 127 4.39 -33.00 6.77
CA ALA A 127 3.32 -32.56 5.88
C ALA A 127 3.92 -31.85 4.64
N HIS A 128 3.61 -32.40 3.46
CA HIS A 128 3.79 -31.68 2.21
C HIS A 128 2.78 -30.53 2.14
N ALA A 129 3.22 -29.34 2.50
CA ALA A 129 2.45 -28.13 2.31
C ALA A 129 2.78 -27.46 0.96
N PHE A 130 1.81 -26.76 0.41
CA PHE A 130 1.91 -26.02 -0.84
C PHE A 130 1.27 -24.65 -0.66
N PHE A 131 1.69 -23.69 -1.48
CA PHE A 131 0.98 -22.42 -1.58
C PHE A 131 -0.44 -22.67 -2.10
N LYS A 132 -1.42 -22.16 -1.36
CA LYS A 132 -2.84 -22.23 -1.72
C LYS A 132 -3.31 -20.83 -2.07
N GLU A 133 -4.26 -20.73 -3.01
CA GLU A 133 -4.94 -19.45 -3.27
C GLU A 133 -5.67 -19.04 -2.00
N ASP A 134 -5.36 -17.85 -1.51
CA ASP A 134 -5.91 -17.33 -0.28
C ASP A 134 -7.16 -16.51 -0.56
N HIS A 135 -7.03 -15.50 -1.43
CA HIS A 135 -8.16 -14.70 -1.87
C HIS A 135 -7.89 -14.01 -3.23
N GLU A 136 -8.99 -13.55 -3.86
CA GLU A 136 -8.97 -12.64 -5.00
C GLU A 136 -9.49 -11.27 -4.54
N MET A 137 -8.70 -10.21 -4.73
CA MET A 137 -8.92 -8.88 -4.16
C MET A 137 -10.36 -8.35 -4.33
N THR A 138 -10.91 -8.37 -5.55
CA THR A 138 -12.23 -7.80 -5.81
C THR A 138 -13.36 -8.62 -5.20
N LYS A 139 -13.19 -9.94 -5.07
CA LYS A 139 -14.18 -10.82 -4.43
C LYS A 139 -14.14 -10.69 -2.92
N GLU A 140 -12.94 -10.69 -2.35
CA GLU A 140 -12.70 -10.62 -0.91
C GLU A 140 -13.29 -9.35 -0.30
N TYR A 141 -13.13 -8.22 -1.00
CA TYR A 141 -13.56 -6.91 -0.52
C TYR A 141 -14.80 -6.37 -1.26
N GLU A 142 -15.52 -7.23 -1.99
CA GLU A 142 -16.74 -6.87 -2.75
C GLU A 142 -16.56 -5.61 -3.63
N MET A 143 -15.40 -5.48 -4.27
CA MET A 143 -15.06 -4.33 -5.08
C MET A 143 -15.62 -4.51 -6.49
N LYS A 144 -16.11 -3.41 -7.07
CA LYS A 144 -16.57 -3.38 -8.45
C LYS A 144 -15.47 -3.75 -9.45
N ASP A 145 -14.27 -3.21 -9.24
CA ASP A 145 -13.11 -3.37 -10.10
C ASP A 145 -11.83 -2.98 -9.34
N LEU A 146 -10.69 -3.04 -10.01
CA LEU A 146 -9.38 -2.62 -9.49
C LEU A 146 -9.06 -1.14 -9.81
N SER A 147 -10.07 -0.30 -10.06
CA SER A 147 -9.84 1.13 -10.33
C SER A 147 -9.44 1.89 -9.07
N PRO A 148 -8.69 3.01 -9.20
CA PRO A 148 -8.35 3.85 -8.05
C PRO A 148 -9.57 4.32 -7.24
N GLN A 149 -10.73 4.48 -7.89
CA GLN A 149 -11.97 4.84 -7.22
C GLN A 149 -12.48 3.72 -6.32
N SER A 150 -12.50 2.48 -6.81
CA SER A 150 -12.90 1.30 -6.01
C SER A 150 -12.01 1.12 -4.78
N PHE A 151 -10.70 1.36 -4.91
CA PHE A 151 -9.78 1.33 -3.76
C PHE A 151 -10.04 2.48 -2.76
N LEU A 152 -10.35 3.68 -3.24
CA LEU A 152 -10.71 4.79 -2.37
C LEU A 152 -12.03 4.52 -1.62
N ASP A 153 -12.99 3.88 -2.27
CA ASP A 153 -14.26 3.53 -1.65
C ASP A 153 -14.08 2.40 -0.63
N LEU A 154 -13.24 1.40 -0.91
CA LEU A 154 -12.80 0.41 0.08
C LEU A 154 -12.15 1.08 1.30
N SER A 155 -11.25 2.04 1.09
CA SER A 155 -10.62 2.77 2.20
C SER A 155 -11.63 3.49 3.08
N LYS A 156 -12.73 4.01 2.52
CA LYS A 156 -13.79 4.67 3.31
C LYS A 156 -14.61 3.65 4.10
N ARG A 157 -14.93 2.49 3.52
CA ARG A 157 -15.71 1.43 4.18
C ARG A 157 -15.09 1.00 5.51
N PHE A 158 -13.76 0.98 5.62
CA PHE A 158 -13.09 0.65 6.88
C PHE A 158 -13.56 1.51 8.07
N MET A 159 -13.98 2.76 7.85
CA MET A 159 -14.50 3.62 8.93
C MET A 159 -15.76 3.07 9.60
N ASP A 160 -16.57 2.33 8.84
CA ASP A 160 -17.93 1.93 9.21
C ASP A 160 -18.05 0.42 9.39
N GLU A 161 -17.21 -0.38 8.72
CA GLU A 161 -17.26 -1.84 8.70
C GLU A 161 -16.08 -2.46 9.48
N GLU A 162 -16.33 -2.90 10.72
CA GLU A 162 -15.31 -3.56 11.56
C GLU A 162 -14.88 -4.91 10.99
N ASP A 163 -15.83 -5.76 10.61
CA ASP A 163 -15.52 -7.09 10.07
C ASP A 163 -14.66 -7.01 8.80
N LEU A 164 -14.97 -6.07 7.90
CA LEU A 164 -14.15 -5.80 6.71
C LEU A 164 -12.72 -5.39 7.07
N THR A 165 -12.56 -4.57 8.12
CA THR A 165 -11.26 -4.13 8.60
C THR A 165 -10.47 -5.30 9.22
N LEU A 166 -11.15 -6.21 9.92
CA LEU A 166 -10.55 -7.42 10.48
C LEU A 166 -10.13 -8.40 9.38
N ILE A 167 -10.93 -8.55 8.32
CA ILE A 167 -10.59 -9.33 7.12
C ILE A 167 -9.33 -8.74 6.47
N TYR A 168 -9.32 -7.43 6.21
CA TYR A 168 -8.15 -6.76 5.64
C TYR A 168 -6.91 -6.92 6.52
N SER A 169 -7.05 -6.81 7.85
CA SER A 169 -5.96 -7.08 8.79
C SER A 169 -5.49 -8.54 8.73
N ARG A 170 -6.37 -9.52 8.59
CA ARG A 170 -6.00 -10.92 8.39
C ARG A 170 -5.19 -11.10 7.10
N ASN A 171 -5.61 -10.46 6.02
CA ASN A 171 -4.97 -10.59 4.71
C ASN A 171 -3.61 -9.89 4.66
N MET A 172 -3.45 -8.73 5.32
CA MET A 172 -2.16 -8.06 5.53
C MET A 172 -1.08 -9.00 6.09
N PHE A 173 -1.46 -9.89 7.00
CA PHE A 173 -0.56 -10.84 7.67
C PHE A 173 -0.68 -12.28 7.13
N ALA A 174 -1.32 -12.49 5.98
CA ALA A 174 -1.49 -13.82 5.37
C ALA A 174 -2.05 -14.88 6.36
N GLY A 175 -2.97 -14.48 7.24
CA GLY A 175 -3.51 -15.35 8.29
C GLY A 175 -2.61 -15.61 9.49
N GLY A 176 -1.44 -14.96 9.57
CA GLY A 176 -0.51 -15.06 10.68
C GLY A 176 -0.92 -14.28 11.94
N PRO A 177 -0.17 -14.46 13.05
CA PRO A 177 -0.53 -13.94 14.38
C PRO A 177 -0.51 -12.41 14.50
N GLY A 178 0.06 -11.69 13.54
CA GLY A 178 0.04 -10.23 13.48
C GLY A 178 -1.35 -9.65 13.21
N SER A 179 -2.29 -10.48 12.73
CA SER A 179 -3.68 -10.10 12.50
C SER A 179 -4.39 -9.60 13.78
N LEU A 180 -5.39 -8.73 13.56
CA LEU A 180 -6.30 -8.24 14.61
C LEU A 180 -7.54 -9.13 14.81
N VAL A 181 -7.69 -10.22 14.05
CA VAL A 181 -8.80 -11.18 14.25
C VAL A 181 -8.79 -11.69 15.70
N GLY A 182 -9.97 -11.65 16.35
CA GLY A 182 -10.14 -11.99 17.76
C GLY A 182 -9.75 -10.87 18.76
N LYS A 183 -9.01 -9.84 18.32
CA LYS A 183 -8.68 -8.65 19.13
C LYS A 183 -9.70 -7.51 18.96
N GLY A 184 -10.40 -7.48 17.82
CA GLY A 184 -11.33 -6.41 17.46
C GLY A 184 -10.63 -5.16 16.91
N CYS A 185 -11.40 -4.26 16.30
CA CYS A 185 -10.90 -3.02 15.72
C CYS A 185 -11.92 -1.88 15.94
N ASN A 186 -11.72 -1.16 17.04
CA ASN A 186 -12.58 -0.03 17.41
C ASN A 186 -12.50 1.15 16.39
N ALA A 187 -13.28 2.21 16.62
CA ALA A 187 -13.34 3.36 15.71
C ALA A 187 -11.99 4.06 15.44
N HIS A 188 -11.05 4.01 16.38
CA HIS A 188 -9.70 4.54 16.23
C HIS A 188 -8.88 3.65 15.30
N CYS A 189 -8.87 2.34 15.56
CA CYS A 189 -8.23 1.34 14.72
C CYS A 189 -8.73 1.45 13.27
N ARG A 190 -10.05 1.50 13.07
CA ARG A 190 -10.68 1.67 11.75
C ARG A 190 -10.26 2.94 11.02
N ARG A 191 -10.12 4.05 11.75
CA ARG A 191 -9.59 5.30 11.18
C ARG A 191 -8.14 5.16 10.73
N LEU A 192 -7.31 4.41 11.44
CA LEU A 192 -5.94 4.14 11.02
C LEU A 192 -5.89 3.44 9.66
N PHE A 193 -6.68 2.38 9.47
CA PHE A 193 -6.76 1.68 8.18
C PHE A 193 -7.27 2.59 7.07
N SER A 194 -8.35 3.32 7.32
CA SER A 194 -8.91 4.26 6.34
C SER A 194 -7.90 5.33 5.92
N CYS A 195 -7.21 5.93 6.89
CA CYS A 195 -6.24 6.99 6.63
C CYS A 195 -4.96 6.50 5.96
N ARG A 196 -4.42 5.34 6.34
CA ARG A 196 -3.23 4.77 5.69
C ARG A 196 -3.52 4.37 4.25
N THR A 197 -4.65 3.70 4.01
CA THR A 197 -4.97 3.20 2.67
C THR A 197 -5.44 4.29 1.70
N SER A 198 -6.07 5.37 2.20
CA SER A 198 -6.55 6.47 1.34
C SER A 198 -5.49 7.50 0.95
N ASN A 199 -4.25 7.37 1.41
CA ASN A 199 -3.19 8.35 1.20
C ASN A 199 -1.83 7.70 0.86
N SER A 200 -1.22 8.14 -0.23
CA SER A 200 0.10 7.69 -0.70
C SER A 200 1.29 8.53 -0.19
N VAL A 201 1.07 9.36 0.83
CA VAL A 201 2.11 10.20 1.46
C VAL A 201 1.90 10.12 2.95
N PHE A 202 2.91 9.64 3.69
CA PHE A 202 2.78 9.34 5.11
C PHE A 202 2.29 10.53 5.95
N SER A 203 2.80 11.73 5.71
CA SER A 203 2.35 12.95 6.41
C SER A 203 0.89 13.32 6.15
N ASP A 204 0.32 12.97 4.99
CA ASP A 204 -1.10 13.18 4.71
C ASP A 204 -1.95 12.12 5.44
N SER A 205 -1.50 10.87 5.47
CA SER A 205 -2.12 9.81 6.30
C SER A 205 -2.17 10.23 7.76
N ARG A 206 -1.09 10.82 8.29
CA ARG A 206 -1.04 11.33 9.67
C ARG A 206 -2.00 12.49 9.93
N LYS A 207 -2.17 13.42 8.98
CA LYS A 207 -3.15 14.53 9.13
C LYS A 207 -4.60 14.04 9.11
N CYS A 208 -4.86 12.92 8.45
CA CYS A 208 -6.17 12.26 8.45
C CYS A 208 -6.51 11.62 9.81
N MET A 209 -5.48 11.18 10.54
CA MET A 209 -5.60 10.56 11.85
C MET A 209 -5.85 11.59 12.96
N HIS A 210 -6.54 11.20 14.03
CA HIS A 210 -6.62 11.99 15.25
C HIS A 210 -5.36 11.78 16.10
N TRP A 211 -5.01 12.72 16.99
CA TRP A 211 -3.76 12.60 17.79
C TRP A 211 -3.71 11.33 18.67
N ARG A 212 -4.89 10.87 19.12
CA ARG A 212 -5.04 9.63 19.88
C ARG A 212 -4.74 8.39 19.02
N ASP A 213 -4.83 8.53 17.70
CA ASP A 213 -4.58 7.49 16.70
C ASP A 213 -3.07 7.27 16.46
N MET A 214 -2.25 8.26 16.80
CA MET A 214 -0.80 8.23 16.59
C MET A 214 -0.01 7.45 17.67
N THR A 215 -0.67 6.73 18.58
CA THR A 215 -0.01 5.98 19.68
C THR A 215 0.58 4.63 19.25
N ASP A 216 0.53 4.31 17.96
CA ASP A 216 1.24 3.16 17.40
C ASP A 216 2.75 3.39 17.55
N VAL A 217 3.47 2.44 18.16
CA VAL A 217 4.88 2.57 18.56
C VAL A 217 5.78 2.94 17.35
N TRP A 218 5.39 2.46 16.17
CA TRP A 218 6.05 2.73 14.88
C TRP A 218 5.86 4.18 14.37
N VAL A 219 4.76 4.84 14.75
CA VAL A 219 4.52 6.26 14.44
C VAL A 219 5.32 7.16 15.38
N LEU A 220 5.57 6.72 16.61
CA LEU A 220 6.36 7.46 17.61
C LEU A 220 7.86 7.46 17.30
N GLU A 221 8.42 6.35 16.79
CA GLU A 221 9.83 6.30 16.37
C GLU A 221 10.13 7.22 15.18
N SER A 222 9.26 7.21 14.16
CA SER A 222 9.34 8.15 13.03
C SER A 222 9.10 9.61 13.46
N TYR A 223 8.24 9.86 14.47
CA TYR A 223 8.05 11.19 15.05
C TYR A 223 9.32 11.73 15.69
N LEU A 224 10.05 10.92 16.47
CA LEU A 224 11.33 11.33 17.05
C LEU A 224 12.36 11.63 15.96
N PHE A 225 12.39 10.82 14.90
CA PHE A 225 13.33 11.02 13.80
C PHE A 225 13.02 12.31 13.01
N ASP A 226 11.77 12.56 12.64
CA ASP A 226 11.36 13.78 11.91
C ASP A 226 11.42 15.03 12.80
N PHE A 227 11.06 14.94 14.08
CA PHE A 227 11.13 16.07 15.02
C PHE A 227 12.58 16.47 15.30
N MET A 228 13.50 15.50 15.43
CA MET A 228 14.92 15.79 15.67
C MET A 228 15.66 16.23 14.40
N ASN A 229 15.28 15.73 13.22
CA ASN A 229 16.01 16.00 11.97
C ASN A 229 15.35 17.07 11.07
N GLY A 230 14.05 17.36 11.23
CA GLY A 230 13.27 18.20 10.32
C GLY A 230 13.40 19.72 10.47
N ARG A 231 14.26 20.24 11.36
CA ARG A 231 14.45 21.70 11.54
C ARG A 231 15.74 22.28 10.94
N TRP A 232 16.58 21.47 10.28
CA TRP A 232 17.91 21.92 9.85
C TRP A 232 18.03 22.32 8.36
N VAL A 233 16.95 22.31 7.58
CA VAL A 233 17.02 22.67 6.15
C VAL A 233 15.94 23.69 5.75
N SER A 234 15.97 24.85 6.41
CA SER A 234 15.47 26.09 5.82
C SER A 234 16.17 27.28 6.49
N ASN A 235 17.40 27.55 6.06
CA ASN A 235 18.04 28.86 6.08
C ASN A 235 19.35 28.73 5.29
N ASN A 236 19.24 28.92 3.97
CA ASN A 236 20.19 29.58 3.08
C ASN A 236 19.58 29.66 1.68
#